data_AF-A0A7D9JPZ0-F1
#
_entry.id   AF-A0A7D9JPZ0-F1
#
_cell.length_a   1.000
_cell.length_b   1.000
_cell.length_c   1.000
_cell.angle_alpha   90.00
_cell.angle_beta   90.00
_cell.angle_gamma   90.00
#
_symmetry.space_group_name_H-M   'P 1'
#
loop_
_entity.id
_entity.type
_entity.pdbx_description
1 polymer ?
#
loop_
_entity_poly.entity_id
_entity_poly.type
_entity_poly.pdbx_seq_one_letter_code
_entity_poly.pdbx_strand_id
1 'polypeptide(L)'
;MLDPNIMWENWKTIFLSVADFHAPERTKKVRSEYAPWITENIKQTMRRRDFLKKKAVKTESKHFHDAYKRTRNDLNRLIKNTKAIYFTNTLNDCDNNPKKMWKTINKLTNKQSKTTVISEIRNDNQNLTKKYEIADALNSHFNEVSSRLANNMPQSSRTFQSYVTRSDTQFTIQNVSLTK
;
A
#
# COMPACT_ATOMS: atom_id res chain seq x y z
N MET A 1 55.51 -33.26 3.59
CA MET A 1 54.82 -32.09 4.16
C MET A 1 53.42 -32.07 3.55
N LEU A 2 52.35 -32.10 4.37
CA LEU A 2 51.01 -31.92 3.82
C LEU A 2 50.90 -30.49 3.25
N ASP A 3 50.28 -30.35 2.09
CA ASP A 3 50.03 -29.06 1.45
C ASP A 3 49.24 -28.14 2.41
N PRO A 4 49.72 -26.92 2.70
CA PRO A 4 49.01 -25.96 3.54
C PRO A 4 47.54 -25.74 3.14
N ASN A 5 47.22 -25.85 1.86
CA ASN A 5 45.85 -25.72 1.36
C ASN A 5 44.95 -26.87 1.83
N ILE A 6 45.48 -28.10 1.86
CA ILE A 6 44.74 -29.28 2.34
C ILE A 6 44.49 -29.17 3.85
N MET A 7 45.47 -28.67 4.61
CA MET A 7 45.31 -28.45 6.05
C MET A 7 44.24 -27.39 6.34
N TRP A 8 44.25 -26.29 5.58
CA TRP A 8 43.25 -25.23 5.71
C TRP A 8 41.84 -25.74 5.41
N GLU A 9 41.64 -26.45 4.30
CA GLU A 9 40.31 -26.96 3.94
C GLU A 9 39.79 -27.96 4.97
N ASN A 10 40.63 -28.87 5.47
CA ASN A 10 40.23 -29.81 6.52
C ASN A 10 39.79 -29.09 7.81
N TRP A 11 40.58 -28.11 8.27
CA TRP A 11 40.21 -27.32 9.43
C TRP A 11 38.89 -26.57 9.21
N LYS A 12 38.76 -25.92 8.06
CA LYS A 12 37.57 -25.14 7.69
C LYS A 12 36.32 -26.01 7.64
N THR A 13 36.38 -27.20 7.07
CA THR A 13 35.25 -28.14 7.03
C THR A 13 34.83 -28.57 8.44
N ILE A 14 35.79 -28.92 9.30
CA ILE A 14 35.49 -29.32 10.67
C ILE A 14 34.87 -28.15 11.44
N PHE A 15 35.49 -26.97 11.36
CA PHE A 15 34.99 -25.76 12.02
C PHE A 15 33.58 -25.39 11.56
N LEU A 16 33.33 -25.36 10.25
CA LEU A 16 32.03 -25.00 9.69
C LEU A 16 30.95 -26.04 10.04
N SER A 17 31.27 -27.33 10.11
CA SER A 17 30.28 -28.35 10.49
C SER A 17 29.86 -28.22 11.96
N VAL A 18 30.79 -27.94 12.87
CA VAL A 18 30.50 -27.65 14.28
C VAL A 18 29.73 -26.33 14.42
N ALA A 19 30.14 -25.31 13.67
CA ALA A 19 29.47 -24.01 13.66
C ALA A 19 28.02 -24.13 13.16
N ASP A 20 27.77 -24.87 12.08
CA ASP A 20 26.42 -25.06 11.52
C ASP A 20 25.54 -25.92 12.43
N PHE A 21 26.12 -26.90 13.15
CA PHE A 21 25.38 -27.68 14.14
C PHE A 21 24.90 -26.85 15.33
N HIS A 22 25.78 -26.00 15.88
CA HIS A 22 25.46 -25.20 17.07
C HIS A 22 24.78 -23.86 16.77
N ALA A 23 25.10 -23.25 15.64
CA ALA A 23 24.64 -21.92 15.23
C ALA A 23 24.36 -21.90 13.71
N PRO A 24 23.39 -22.70 13.23
CA PRO A 24 23.07 -22.76 11.82
C PRO A 24 22.70 -21.38 11.28
N GLU A 25 23.16 -21.07 10.08
CA GLU A 25 22.75 -19.85 9.40
C GLU A 25 21.24 -19.93 9.11
N ARG A 26 20.47 -18.98 9.62
CA ARG A 26 19.01 -18.94 9.43
C ARG A 26 18.60 -17.65 8.75
N THR A 27 18.10 -17.77 7.52
CA THR A 27 17.44 -16.67 6.85
C THR A 27 16.09 -16.40 7.51
N LYS A 28 15.97 -15.26 8.20
CA LYS A 28 14.70 -14.78 8.75
C LYS A 28 14.19 -13.62 7.92
N LYS A 29 12.93 -13.71 7.48
CA LYS A 29 12.26 -12.56 6.87
C LYS A 29 12.00 -11.50 7.94
N VAL A 30 12.76 -10.41 7.88
CA VAL A 30 12.46 -9.21 8.68
C VAL A 30 11.13 -8.65 8.18
N ARG A 31 10.12 -8.63 9.04
CA ARG A 31 8.85 -7.97 8.73
C ARG A 31 9.07 -6.47 8.96
N SER A 32 9.05 -5.67 7.90
CA SER A 32 9.24 -4.21 7.99
C SER A 32 8.06 -3.51 8.68
N GLU A 33 6.88 -4.12 8.68
CA GLU A 33 5.69 -3.53 9.26
C GLU A 33 5.47 -4.03 10.68
N TYR A 34 5.93 -3.21 11.62
CA TYR A 34 5.39 -3.20 12.97
C TYR A 34 3.88 -2.95 12.88
N ALA A 35 3.07 -3.80 13.50
CA ALA A 35 1.63 -3.62 13.61
C ALA A 35 1.36 -2.87 14.93
N PRO A 36 1.29 -1.53 14.93
CA PRO A 36 1.26 -0.73 16.16
C PRO A 36 0.02 -0.96 17.02
N TRP A 37 -1.07 -1.46 16.43
CA TRP A 37 -2.28 -1.83 17.14
C TRP A 37 -2.16 -3.18 17.90
N ILE A 38 -1.04 -3.92 17.80
CA ILE A 38 -0.82 -5.16 18.56
C ILE A 38 -0.18 -4.85 19.91
N THR A 39 -1.04 -4.61 20.90
CA THR A 39 -0.66 -4.33 22.29
C THR A 39 -0.23 -5.60 23.03
N GLU A 40 0.39 -5.44 24.21
CA GLU A 40 0.80 -6.58 25.03
C GLU A 40 -0.40 -7.44 25.47
N ASN A 41 -1.56 -6.83 25.74
CA ASN A 41 -2.80 -7.55 26.04
C ASN A 41 -3.22 -8.49 24.89
N ILE A 42 -3.12 -8.03 23.64
CA ILE A 42 -3.38 -8.86 22.46
C ILE A 42 -2.40 -10.02 22.41
N LYS A 43 -1.11 -9.79 22.66
CA LYS A 43 -0.10 -10.85 22.70
C LYS A 43 -0.37 -11.88 23.80
N GLN A 44 -0.77 -11.45 24.99
CA GLN A 44 -1.15 -12.35 26.08
C GLN A 44 -2.36 -13.22 25.67
N THR A 45 -3.37 -12.60 25.03
CA THR A 45 -4.54 -13.32 24.53
C THR A 45 -4.16 -14.31 23.41
N MET A 46 -3.23 -13.97 22.52
CA MET A 46 -2.65 -14.88 21.53
C MET A 46 -1.97 -16.09 22.19
N ARG A 47 -1.10 -15.85 23.19
CA ARG A 47 -0.43 -16.92 23.95
C ARG A 47 -1.45 -17.83 24.62
N ARG A 48 -2.49 -17.26 25.24
CA ARG A 48 -3.59 -18.01 25.88
C ARG A 48 -4.36 -18.89 24.89
N ARG A 49 -4.71 -18.34 23.72
CA ARG A 49 -5.34 -19.09 22.62
C ARG A 49 -4.47 -20.27 22.18
N ASP A 50 -3.18 -20.04 21.98
CA ASP A 50 -2.26 -21.07 21.49
C ASP A 50 -2.02 -22.16 22.53
N PHE A 51 -1.93 -21.79 23.81
CA PHE A 51 -1.91 -22.72 24.92
C PHE A 51 -3.18 -23.59 24.95
N LEU A 52 -4.37 -22.98 24.84
CA LEU A 52 -5.63 -23.70 24.82
C LEU A 52 -5.73 -24.67 23.63
N LYS A 53 -5.28 -24.24 22.45
CA LYS A 53 -5.22 -25.10 21.27
C LYS A 53 -4.34 -26.32 21.51
N LYS A 54 -3.11 -26.13 22.02
CA LYS A 54 -2.19 -27.23 22.34
C LYS A 54 -2.79 -28.19 23.37
N LYS A 55 -3.42 -27.65 24.42
CA LYS A 55 -4.05 -28.46 25.48
C LYS A 55 -5.26 -29.23 24.98
N ALA A 56 -6.11 -28.62 24.15
CA ALA A 56 -7.25 -29.27 23.52
C ALA A 56 -6.83 -30.47 22.66
N VAL A 57 -5.79 -30.31 21.82
CA VAL A 57 -5.25 -31.40 21.00
C VAL A 57 -4.65 -32.51 21.86
N LYS A 58 -3.88 -32.17 22.91
CA LYS A 58 -3.23 -33.18 23.76
C LYS A 58 -4.21 -34.00 24.61
N THR A 59 -5.32 -33.39 25.05
CA THR A 59 -6.24 -34.00 26.02
C THR A 59 -7.57 -34.43 25.43
N GLU A 60 -7.81 -34.14 24.14
CA GLU A 60 -9.08 -34.39 23.42
C GLU A 60 -10.33 -33.89 24.16
N SER A 61 -10.17 -32.89 25.03
CA SER A 61 -11.22 -32.41 25.91
C SER A 61 -12.10 -31.35 25.24
N LYS A 62 -13.41 -31.60 25.22
CA LYS A 62 -14.42 -30.63 24.75
C LYS A 62 -14.33 -29.28 25.47
N HIS A 63 -14.06 -29.29 26.78
CA HIS A 63 -13.91 -28.06 27.56
C HIS A 63 -12.78 -27.15 27.04
N PHE A 64 -11.61 -27.72 26.72
CA PHE A 64 -10.50 -26.94 26.17
C PHE A 64 -10.76 -26.51 24.72
N HIS A 65 -11.47 -27.31 23.93
CA HIS A 65 -11.94 -26.92 22.60
C HIS A 65 -12.87 -25.70 22.65
N ASP A 66 -13.84 -25.69 23.56
CA ASP A 66 -14.79 -24.59 23.70
C ASP A 66 -14.12 -23.34 24.26
N ALA A 67 -13.21 -23.49 25.23
CA ALA A 67 -12.38 -22.39 25.71
C ALA A 67 -11.53 -21.79 24.57
N TYR A 68 -10.90 -22.62 23.74
CA TYR A 68 -10.14 -22.15 22.57
C TYR A 68 -11.02 -21.36 21.60
N LYS A 69 -12.22 -21.85 21.27
CA LYS A 69 -13.17 -21.15 20.38
C LYS A 69 -13.54 -19.77 20.93
N ARG A 70 -13.88 -19.68 22.21
CA ARG A 70 -14.18 -18.41 22.88
C ARG A 70 -13.01 -17.44 22.81
N THR A 71 -11.82 -17.86 23.26
CA THR A 71 -10.62 -17.01 23.23
C THR A 71 -10.22 -16.59 21.82
N ARG A 72 -10.41 -17.45 20.81
CA ARG A 72 -10.18 -17.09 19.41
C ARG A 72 -11.13 -15.98 18.94
N ASN A 73 -12.41 -16.09 19.27
CA ASN A 73 -13.42 -15.10 18.89
C ASN A 73 -13.19 -13.76 19.61
N ASP A 74 -12.85 -13.81 20.90
CA ASP A 74 -12.49 -12.64 21.68
C ASP A 74 -11.25 -11.95 21.14
N LEU A 75 -10.21 -12.72 20.80
CA LEU A 75 -9.00 -12.19 20.18
C LEU A 75 -9.31 -11.50 18.84
N ASN A 76 -10.15 -12.11 17.99
CA ASN A 76 -10.53 -11.52 16.72
C ASN A 76 -11.27 -10.18 16.91
N ARG A 77 -12.21 -10.14 17.87
CA ARG A 77 -12.93 -8.92 18.24
C ARG A 77 -11.97 -7.86 18.77
N LEU A 78 -11.06 -8.24 19.66
CA LEU A 78 -10.07 -7.34 20.23
C LEU A 78 -9.16 -6.74 19.15
N ILE A 79 -8.59 -7.57 18.27
CA ILE A 79 -7.74 -7.09 17.17
C ILE A 79 -8.52 -6.14 16.25
N LYS A 80 -9.78 -6.47 15.90
CA LYS A 80 -10.62 -5.62 15.06
C LYS A 80 -10.83 -4.25 15.71
N ASN A 81 -11.20 -4.22 16.99
CA ASN A 81 -11.47 -2.99 17.72
C ASN A 81 -10.20 -2.14 17.90
N THR A 82 -9.09 -2.74 18.34
CA THR A 82 -7.83 -2.01 18.54
C THR A 82 -7.28 -1.46 17.23
N LYS A 83 -7.43 -2.21 16.13
CA LYS A 83 -7.06 -1.72 14.79
C LYS A 83 -7.93 -0.53 14.39
N ALA A 84 -9.24 -0.60 14.60
CA ALA A 84 -10.15 0.51 14.29
C ALA A 84 -9.79 1.77 15.09
N ILE A 85 -9.64 1.65 16.41
CA ILE A 85 -9.24 2.75 17.30
C ILE A 85 -7.92 3.38 16.84
N TYR A 86 -6.91 2.56 16.52
CA TYR A 86 -5.62 3.05 16.04
C TYR A 86 -5.78 3.93 14.80
N PHE A 87 -6.52 3.46 13.77
CA PHE A 87 -6.67 4.22 12.53
C PHE A 87 -7.57 5.45 12.72
N THR A 88 -8.63 5.36 13.52
CA THR A 88 -9.47 6.52 13.87
C THR A 88 -8.65 7.62 14.54
N ASN A 89 -7.87 7.27 15.57
CA ASN A 89 -7.01 8.23 16.26
C ASN A 89 -5.95 8.80 15.31
N THR A 90 -5.29 7.94 14.52
CA THR A 90 -4.28 8.38 13.55
C THR A 90 -4.86 9.38 12.53
N LEU A 91 -6.10 9.19 12.10
CA LEU A 91 -6.77 10.09 11.16
C LEU A 91 -7.19 11.41 11.82
N ASN A 92 -7.68 11.38 13.05
CA ASN A 92 -7.97 12.59 13.83
C ASN A 92 -6.68 13.41 14.06
N ASP A 93 -5.54 12.75 14.28
CA ASP A 93 -4.22 13.40 14.42
C ASP A 93 -3.61 13.90 13.10
N CYS A 94 -4.37 13.89 11.99
CA CYS A 94 -3.94 14.39 10.68
C CYS A 94 -4.49 15.78 10.34
N ASP A 95 -5.10 16.49 11.29
CA ASP A 95 -5.60 17.85 11.08
C ASP A 95 -4.56 18.75 10.40
N ASN A 96 -5.00 19.49 9.38
CA ASN A 96 -4.17 20.34 8.53
C ASN A 96 -3.03 19.64 7.76
N ASN A 97 -3.03 18.29 7.66
CA ASN A 97 -2.05 17.55 6.85
C ASN A 97 -2.71 16.51 5.91
N PRO A 98 -3.25 16.95 4.76
CA PRO A 98 -3.88 16.07 3.77
C PRO A 98 -2.93 14.97 3.26
N LYS A 99 -1.64 15.26 3.15
CA LYS A 99 -0.64 14.29 2.68
C LYS A 99 -0.49 13.12 3.67
N LYS A 100 -0.44 13.41 4.97
CA LYS A 100 -0.40 12.40 6.04
C LYS A 100 -1.70 11.59 6.08
N MET A 101 -2.85 12.26 5.94
CA MET A 101 -4.16 11.60 5.87
C MET A 101 -4.22 10.59 4.71
N TRP A 102 -3.90 11.03 3.49
CA TRP A 102 -3.90 10.16 2.31
C TRP A 102 -2.89 9.01 2.42
N LYS A 103 -1.72 9.24 3.03
CA LYS A 103 -0.77 8.16 3.33
C LYS A 103 -1.37 7.11 4.27
N THR A 104 -2.08 7.53 5.32
CA THR A 104 -2.76 6.64 6.26
C THR A 104 -3.90 5.86 5.58
N ILE A 105 -4.71 6.52 4.75
CA ILE A 105 -5.80 5.88 3.98
C ILE A 105 -5.24 4.85 3.00
N ASN A 106 -4.18 5.19 2.26
CA ASN A 106 -3.54 4.26 1.33
C ASN A 106 -2.96 3.03 2.06
N LYS A 107 -2.38 3.23 3.26
CA LYS A 107 -1.94 2.13 4.12
C LYS A 107 -3.10 1.25 4.59
N LEU A 108 -4.24 1.85 4.96
CA LEU A 108 -5.43 1.12 5.40
C LEU A 108 -6.05 0.29 4.27
N THR A 109 -6.15 0.86 3.09
CA THR A 109 -6.76 0.23 1.90
C THR A 109 -5.82 -0.73 1.17
N ASN A 110 -4.58 -0.88 1.66
CA ASN A 110 -3.51 -1.62 0.99
C ASN A 110 -3.37 -1.19 -0.49
N LYS A 111 -3.62 0.09 -0.77
CA LYS A 111 -3.48 0.64 -2.10
C LYS A 111 -1.99 0.76 -2.39
N GLN A 112 -1.45 -0.31 -2.98
CA GLN A 112 -0.13 -0.26 -3.57
C GLN A 112 -0.17 0.80 -4.65
N SER A 113 0.70 1.82 -4.54
CA SER A 113 0.92 2.74 -5.64
C SER A 113 1.49 1.91 -6.78
N LYS A 114 0.63 1.53 -7.72
CA LYS A 114 1.09 1.00 -9.00
C LYS A 114 1.63 2.21 -9.73
N THR A 115 2.95 2.32 -9.81
CA THR A 115 3.56 3.20 -10.78
C THR A 115 3.26 2.60 -12.15
N THR A 116 2.18 3.05 -12.77
CA THR A 116 1.88 2.67 -14.14
C THR A 116 2.87 3.42 -15.02
N VAL A 117 3.98 2.75 -15.35
CA VAL A 117 4.90 3.26 -16.37
C VAL A 117 4.26 2.93 -17.72
N ILE A 118 3.98 3.95 -18.51
CA ILE A 118 3.56 3.76 -19.90
C ILE A 118 4.75 3.13 -20.63
N SER A 119 4.62 1.86 -20.99
CA SER A 119 5.65 1.08 -21.67
C SER A 119 5.63 1.28 -23.18
N GLU A 120 4.47 1.63 -23.73
CA GLU A 120 4.25 1.79 -25.16
C GLU A 120 3.04 2.68 -25.41
N ILE A 121 3.11 3.54 -26.43
CA ILE A 121 1.94 4.22 -27.02
C ILE A 121 1.95 4.01 -28.52
N ARG A 122 0.76 3.92 -29.11
CA ARG A 122 0.59 3.91 -30.57
C ARG A 122 0.32 5.32 -31.04
N ASN A 123 1.22 5.87 -31.85
CA ASN A 123 1.02 7.12 -32.55
C ASN A 123 0.83 6.80 -34.04
N ASP A 124 -0.40 6.96 -34.54
CA ASP A 124 -0.83 6.51 -35.87
C ASP A 124 -0.53 5.02 -36.14
N ASN A 125 0.49 4.73 -36.96
CA ASN A 125 0.96 3.39 -37.33
C ASN A 125 2.30 3.00 -36.70
N GLN A 126 2.84 3.83 -35.79
CA GLN A 126 4.10 3.55 -35.10
C GLN A 126 3.86 3.28 -33.62
N ASN A 127 4.51 2.22 -33.12
CA ASN A 127 4.52 1.87 -31.71
C ASN A 127 5.78 2.48 -31.07
N LEU A 128 5.57 3.49 -30.23
CA LEU A 128 6.63 4.20 -29.52
C LEU A 128 6.87 3.55 -28.17
N THR A 129 8.08 3.07 -27.94
CA THR A 129 8.48 2.38 -26.70
C THR A 129 9.52 3.15 -25.89
N LYS A 130 10.21 4.13 -26.50
CA LYS A 130 11.20 4.95 -25.80
C LYS A 130 10.53 6.08 -25.03
N LYS A 131 10.93 6.26 -23.76
CA LYS A 131 10.30 7.23 -22.84
C LYS A 131 10.25 8.67 -23.36
N TYR A 132 11.30 9.13 -24.04
CA TYR A 132 11.35 10.50 -24.58
C TYR A 132 10.41 10.65 -25.79
N GLU A 133 10.34 9.64 -26.67
CA GLU A 133 9.44 9.63 -27.82
C GLU A 133 7.97 9.61 -27.37
N ILE A 134 7.66 8.82 -26.34
CA ILE A 134 6.35 8.80 -25.68
C ILE A 134 5.99 10.18 -25.14
N ALA A 135 6.91 10.83 -24.43
CA ALA A 135 6.68 12.15 -23.84
C ALA A 135 6.46 13.23 -24.91
N ASP A 136 7.27 13.22 -25.97
CA ASP A 136 7.18 14.18 -27.06
C ASP A 136 5.88 14.01 -27.87
N ALA A 137 5.51 12.77 -28.20
CA ALA A 137 4.25 12.48 -28.87
C ALA A 137 3.03 12.90 -28.04
N LEU A 138 3.04 12.68 -26.72
CA LEU A 138 1.97 13.17 -25.83
C LEU A 138 1.91 14.70 -25.81
N ASN A 139 3.07 15.37 -25.73
CA ASN A 139 3.13 16.83 -25.73
C ASN A 139 2.57 17.41 -27.02
N SER A 140 3.00 16.91 -28.18
CA SER A 140 2.52 17.33 -29.49
C SER A 140 1.02 17.06 -29.65
N HIS A 141 0.54 15.89 -29.23
CA HIS A 141 -0.89 15.57 -29.28
C HIS A 141 -1.74 16.57 -28.48
N PHE A 142 -1.41 16.84 -27.22
CA PHE A 142 -2.22 17.72 -26.37
C PHE A 142 -2.08 19.21 -26.72
N ASN A 143 -0.98 19.64 -27.32
CA ASN A 143 -0.85 21.00 -27.86
C ASN A 143 -1.67 21.21 -29.12
N GLU A 144 -1.75 20.20 -30.00
CA GLU A 144 -2.41 20.32 -31.30
C GLU A 144 -3.89 19.94 -31.27
N VAL A 145 -4.36 19.18 -30.27
CA VAL A 145 -5.74 18.67 -30.24
C VAL A 145 -6.78 19.80 -30.32
N SER A 146 -6.52 20.93 -29.67
CA SER A 146 -7.40 22.11 -29.68
C SER A 146 -7.50 22.71 -31.09
N SER A 147 -6.36 22.91 -31.76
CA SER A 147 -6.30 23.43 -33.13
C SER A 147 -6.92 22.47 -34.15
N ARG A 148 -6.63 21.16 -34.03
CA ARG A 148 -7.23 20.13 -34.89
C ARG A 148 -8.75 20.10 -34.71
N LEU A 149 -9.25 20.19 -33.49
CA LEU A 149 -10.70 20.25 -33.23
C LEU A 149 -11.30 21.53 -33.79
N ALA A 150 -10.70 22.70 -33.53
CA ALA A 150 -11.19 23.99 -34.03
C ALA A 150 -11.27 24.03 -35.57
N ASN A 151 -10.26 23.50 -36.26
CA ASN A 151 -10.22 23.46 -37.72
C ASN A 151 -11.25 22.48 -38.33
N ASN A 152 -11.60 21.42 -37.60
CA ASN A 152 -12.61 20.45 -38.03
C ASN A 152 -14.03 20.82 -37.59
N MET A 153 -14.21 21.89 -36.81
CA MET A 153 -15.54 22.37 -36.48
C MET A 153 -16.18 23.01 -37.72
N PRO A 154 -17.44 22.67 -38.03
CA PRO A 154 -18.16 23.33 -39.11
C PRO A 154 -18.27 24.82 -38.81
N GLN A 155 -17.98 25.65 -39.81
CA GLN A 155 -18.17 27.10 -39.71
C GLN A 155 -19.66 27.39 -39.61
N SER A 156 -20.11 27.65 -38.37
CA SER A 156 -21.48 28.04 -38.08
C SER A 156 -21.64 29.54 -38.29
N SER A 157 -22.65 29.96 -39.05
CA SER A 157 -23.06 31.37 -39.12
C SER A 157 -23.75 31.87 -37.85
N ARG A 158 -24.07 30.97 -36.92
CA ARG A 158 -24.70 31.29 -35.63
C ARG A 158 -23.65 31.57 -34.57
N THR A 159 -23.68 32.78 -34.01
CA THR A 159 -22.84 33.20 -32.88
C THR A 159 -23.31 32.51 -31.59
N PHE A 160 -22.40 32.27 -30.62
CA PHE A 160 -22.77 31.62 -29.36
C PHE A 160 -23.91 32.33 -28.61
N GLN A 161 -24.08 33.64 -28.79
CA GLN A 161 -25.20 34.41 -28.26
C GLN A 161 -26.58 33.89 -28.70
N SER A 162 -26.71 33.19 -29.83
CA SER A 162 -28.00 32.61 -30.22
C SER A 162 -28.40 31.42 -29.34
N TYR A 163 -27.45 30.81 -28.63
CA TYR A 163 -27.67 29.68 -27.73
C TYR A 163 -27.76 30.10 -26.25
N VAL A 164 -27.40 31.35 -25.94
CA VAL A 164 -27.47 31.89 -24.58
C VAL A 164 -28.72 32.75 -24.48
N THR A 165 -29.71 32.30 -23.73
CA THR A 165 -30.79 33.18 -23.29
C THR A 165 -30.25 34.16 -22.26
N ARG A 166 -30.50 35.46 -22.48
CA ARG A 166 -30.10 36.49 -21.52
C ARG A 166 -30.87 36.24 -20.23
N SER A 167 -30.16 35.96 -19.15
CA SER A 167 -30.72 35.81 -17.81
C SER A 167 -30.53 37.11 -17.05
N ASP A 168 -31.55 37.55 -16.31
CA ASP A 168 -31.46 38.70 -15.41
C ASP A 168 -30.74 38.37 -14.09
N THR A 169 -30.38 37.10 -13.88
CA THR A 169 -29.64 36.66 -12.70
C THR A 169 -28.15 36.60 -12.97
N GLN A 170 -27.36 37.33 -12.18
CA GLN A 170 -25.90 37.36 -12.28
C GLN A 170 -25.27 36.53 -11.17
N PHE A 171 -24.48 35.53 -11.55
CA PHE A 171 -23.61 34.82 -10.61
C PHE A 171 -22.33 35.61 -10.38
N THR A 172 -21.98 35.84 -9.12
CA THR A 172 -20.70 36.45 -8.73
C THR A 172 -19.99 35.56 -7.72
N ILE A 173 -18.69 35.37 -7.92
CA ILE A 173 -17.84 34.65 -6.98
C ILE A 173 -17.43 35.63 -5.89
N GLN A 174 -17.90 35.40 -4.66
CA GLN A 174 -17.47 36.20 -3.51
C GLN A 174 -16.10 35.72 -3.01
N ASN A 175 -15.20 36.67 -2.73
CA ASN A 175 -13.93 36.38 -2.09
C ASN A 175 -14.17 35.98 -0.63
N VAL A 176 -13.77 34.76 -0.27
CA VAL A 176 -13.86 34.27 1.11
C VAL A 176 -12.64 34.77 1.88
N SER A 177 -12.88 35.55 2.93
CA SER A 177 -11.83 36.01 3.85
C SER A 177 -11.55 34.91 4.88
N LEU A 178 -10.28 34.53 5.06
CA LEU A 178 -9.87 33.59 6.11
C LEU A 178 -9.92 34.32 7.46
N THR A 179 -10.96 34.06 8.26
CA THR A 179 -10.98 34.49 9.65
C THR A 179 -10.02 33.60 10.44
N LYS A 180 -9.08 34.28 11.12
CA LYS A 180 -7.93 33.69 11.81
C LYS A 180 -8.31 33.09 13.16
#